data_AF-A0A836VZ43-F1
#
_entry.id   AF-A0A836VZ43-F1
#
_cell.length_a   1.000
_cell.length_b   1.000
_cell.length_c   1.000
_cell.angle_alpha   90.00
_cell.angle_beta   90.00
_cell.angle_gamma   90.00
#
_symmetry.space_group_name_H-M   'P 1'
#
loop_
_entity.id
_entity.type
_entity.pdbx_description
1 polymer ?
#
loop_
_entity_poly.entity_id
_entity_poly.type
_entity_poly.pdbx_seq_one_letter_code
_entity_poly.pdbx_strand_id
1 'polypeptide(L)'
;LEAATRGGARALGLDRGGTIEPGAPADITVLDLSRPWTLPLRADNLASAILYAATGSDTLYTIVAGNPVYTPENRDKLWSLAEQSAQELNRFLEEIGPGEDPTPPCSPRSVCKAG
;
A
#
# COMPACT_ATOMS: atom_id res chain seq x y z
N LEU A 1 2.07 2.41 15.57
CA LEU A 1 1.54 3.41 14.60
C LEU A 1 2.57 4.50 14.27
N GLU A 2 3.28 5.09 15.25
CA GLU A 2 4.30 6.13 14.99
C GLU A 2 5.28 5.79 13.86
N ALA A 3 5.89 4.60 13.88
CA ALA A 3 6.84 4.18 12.83
C ALA A 3 6.22 4.10 11.43
N ALA A 4 4.93 3.77 11.33
CA ALA A 4 4.20 3.64 10.08
C ALA A 4 3.63 4.98 9.55
N THR A 5 3.67 6.04 10.34
CA THR A 5 3.16 7.36 9.96
C THR A 5 4.23 8.45 10.15
N ARG A 6 4.15 9.26 11.21
CA ARG A 6 5.02 10.39 11.47
C ARG A 6 6.51 10.01 11.55
N GLY A 7 6.81 8.84 12.12
CA GLY A 7 8.17 8.32 12.20
C GLY A 7 8.77 7.97 10.83
N GLY A 8 7.99 7.33 9.96
CA GLY A 8 8.40 7.04 8.59
C GLY A 8 8.58 8.32 7.77
N ALA A 9 7.66 9.29 7.90
CA ALA A 9 7.78 10.59 7.24
C ALA A 9 9.06 11.33 7.64
N ARG A 10 9.37 11.38 8.96
CA ARG A 10 10.63 11.96 9.45
C ARG A 10 11.86 11.25 8.88
N ALA A 11 11.84 9.91 8.80
CA ALA A 11 12.95 9.14 8.26
C ALA A 11 13.21 9.44 6.76
N LEU A 12 12.17 9.80 6.02
CA LEU A 12 12.24 10.18 4.61
C LEU A 12 12.47 11.68 4.39
N GLY A 13 12.61 12.49 5.44
CA GLY A 13 12.74 13.94 5.32
C GLY A 13 11.47 14.66 4.85
N LEU A 14 10.30 14.01 4.96
CA LEU A 14 9.01 14.59 4.62
C LEU A 14 8.51 15.42 5.80
N ASP A 15 8.83 16.72 5.77
CA ASP A 15 8.41 17.64 6.81
C ASP A 15 6.88 17.66 6.94
N ARG A 16 6.39 17.61 8.18
CA ARG A 16 4.96 17.56 8.54
C ARG A 16 4.16 16.34 8.04
N GLY A 17 4.76 15.45 7.27
CA GLY A 17 4.11 14.22 6.77
C GLY A 17 3.73 13.24 7.90
N GLY A 18 2.74 12.38 7.62
CA GLY A 18 2.29 11.36 8.56
C GLY A 18 1.55 11.93 9.79
N THR A 19 1.05 13.17 9.73
CA THR A 19 0.26 13.83 10.77
C THR A 19 -1.07 14.35 10.21
N ILE A 20 -2.07 14.49 11.07
CA ILE A 20 -3.36 15.11 10.73
C ILE A 20 -3.38 16.50 11.37
N GLU A 21 -2.75 17.46 10.72
CA GLU A 21 -2.58 18.83 11.21
C GLU A 21 -2.72 19.84 10.06
N PRO A 22 -3.23 21.07 10.30
CA PRO A 22 -3.39 22.07 9.23
C PRO A 22 -2.07 22.41 8.52
N GLY A 23 -2.01 22.21 7.21
CA GLY A 23 -0.83 22.48 6.39
C GLY A 23 0.17 21.31 6.29
N ALA A 24 -0.13 20.16 6.90
CA ALA A 24 0.46 18.90 6.49
C ALA A 24 -0.14 18.44 5.14
N PRO A 25 0.56 17.58 4.37
CA PRO A 25 -0.02 16.92 3.21
C PRO A 25 -1.29 16.16 3.59
N ALA A 26 -2.32 16.23 2.76
CA ALA A 26 -3.56 15.49 2.96
C ALA A 26 -3.42 14.02 2.51
N ASP A 27 -2.51 13.31 3.18
CA ASP A 27 -2.26 11.87 3.02
C ASP A 27 -3.04 11.11 4.10
N ILE A 28 -4.19 10.55 3.74
CA ILE A 28 -5.18 10.02 4.69
C ILE A 28 -5.64 8.63 4.24
N THR A 29 -5.65 7.69 5.18
CA THR A 29 -6.29 6.38 5.02
C THR A 29 -7.50 6.29 5.94
N VAL A 30 -8.64 5.83 5.41
CA VAL A 30 -9.86 5.58 6.17
C VAL A 30 -10.09 4.09 6.28
N LEU A 31 -10.33 3.59 7.49
CA LEU A 31 -10.50 2.17 7.79
C LEU A 31 -11.92 1.86 8.31
N ASP A 32 -12.45 0.70 7.93
CA ASP A 32 -13.65 0.08 8.50
C ASP A 32 -13.25 -0.83 9.68
N LEU A 33 -13.45 -0.34 10.90
CA LEU A 33 -13.18 -1.08 12.14
C LEU A 33 -14.46 -1.65 12.78
N SER A 34 -15.52 -1.84 11.99
CA SER A 34 -16.78 -2.45 12.45
C SER A 34 -16.82 -3.96 12.25
N ARG A 35 -15.74 -4.56 11.72
CA ARG A 35 -15.66 -5.98 11.38
C ARG A 35 -15.50 -6.87 12.61
N PRO A 36 -15.97 -8.14 12.57
CA PRO A 36 -15.89 -9.03 13.73
C PRO A 36 -14.49 -9.19 14.33
N TRP A 37 -13.43 -9.22 13.50
CA TRP A 37 -12.04 -9.35 13.97
C TRP A 37 -11.50 -8.09 14.67
N THR A 38 -12.09 -6.92 14.41
CA THR A 38 -11.71 -5.65 15.07
C THR A 38 -12.50 -5.37 16.34
N LEU A 39 -13.49 -6.20 16.68
CA LEU A 39 -14.36 -6.00 17.85
C LEU A 39 -13.95 -6.88 19.05
N PRO A 40 -14.13 -6.39 20.30
CA PRO A 40 -14.71 -5.09 20.67
C PRO A 40 -13.70 -3.94 20.47
N LEU A 41 -14.16 -2.85 19.86
CA LEU A 41 -13.35 -1.65 19.66
C LEU A 41 -13.60 -0.64 20.78
N ARG A 42 -12.53 -0.16 21.40
CA ARG A 42 -12.52 0.77 22.52
C ARG A 42 -11.39 1.78 22.32
N ALA A 43 -11.48 2.94 22.96
CA ALA A 43 -10.49 4.00 22.78
C ALA A 43 -9.06 3.57 23.17
N ASP A 44 -8.92 2.73 24.20
CA ASP A 44 -7.64 2.23 24.72
C ASP A 44 -7.05 1.06 23.92
N ASN A 45 -7.84 0.37 23.09
CA ASN A 45 -7.35 -0.72 22.24
C ASN A 45 -7.33 -0.38 20.74
N LEU A 46 -7.75 0.82 20.34
CA LEU A 46 -7.83 1.24 18.93
C LEU A 46 -6.50 1.02 18.18
N ALA A 47 -5.37 1.43 18.76
CA ALA A 47 -4.06 1.23 18.14
C ALA A 47 -3.70 -0.24 17.99
N SER A 48 -4.03 -1.07 18.98
CA SER A 48 -3.83 -2.53 18.93
C SER A 48 -4.73 -3.19 17.90
N ALA A 49 -6.00 -2.77 17.80
CA ALA A 49 -6.94 -3.26 16.80
C ALA A 49 -6.42 -2.96 15.37
N ILE A 50 -5.90 -1.76 15.13
CA ILE A 50 -5.32 -1.41 13.83
C ILE A 50 -4.05 -2.21 13.54
N LEU A 51 -3.15 -2.38 14.52
CA LEU A 51 -1.85 -3.01 14.28
C LEU A 51 -1.91 -4.53 14.17
N TYR A 52 -2.79 -5.17 14.95
CA TYR A 52 -2.77 -6.62 15.12
C TYR A 52 -4.00 -7.34 14.57
N ALA A 53 -5.11 -6.63 14.30
CA ALA A 53 -6.35 -7.26 13.82
C ALA A 53 -6.79 -6.75 12.45
N ALA A 54 -6.65 -5.46 12.16
CA ALA A 54 -7.01 -4.90 10.87
C ALA A 54 -6.10 -5.41 9.73
N THR A 55 -6.67 -5.48 8.54
CA THR A 55 -6.02 -5.94 7.31
C THR A 55 -6.12 -4.88 6.23
N GLY A 56 -5.37 -5.06 5.12
CA GLY A 56 -5.50 -4.16 3.96
C GLY A 56 -6.93 -4.07 3.42
N SER A 57 -7.70 -5.16 3.52
CA SER A 57 -9.10 -5.23 3.07
C SER A 57 -10.06 -4.37 3.89
N ASP A 58 -9.65 -3.90 5.07
CA ASP A 58 -10.43 -2.98 5.90
C ASP A 58 -10.29 -1.52 5.45
N THR A 59 -9.49 -1.23 4.43
CA THR A 59 -9.34 0.12 3.88
C THR A 59 -10.56 0.51 3.05
N LEU A 60 -11.19 1.64 3.40
CA LEU A 60 -12.29 2.24 2.65
C LEU A 60 -11.80 3.28 1.64
N TYR A 61 -10.86 4.13 2.07
CA TYR A 61 -10.31 5.20 1.24
C TYR A 61 -8.81 5.35 1.47
N THR A 62 -8.10 5.71 0.40
CA THR A 62 -6.74 6.26 0.46
C THR A 62 -6.71 7.55 -0.33
N ILE A 63 -6.28 8.62 0.32
CA ILE A 63 -6.18 9.98 -0.22
C ILE A 63 -4.70 10.37 -0.18
N VAL A 64 -4.18 10.89 -1.28
CA VAL A 64 -2.77 11.31 -1.41
C VAL A 64 -2.75 12.75 -1.89
N ALA A 65 -2.12 13.63 -1.11
CA ALA A 65 -2.08 15.07 -1.33
C ALA A 65 -3.47 15.66 -1.65
N GLY A 66 -4.52 15.16 -0.98
CA GLY A 66 -5.90 15.60 -1.15
C GLY A 66 -6.65 14.93 -2.32
N ASN A 67 -6.00 14.05 -3.08
CA ASN A 67 -6.63 13.33 -4.20
C ASN A 67 -7.03 11.91 -3.75
N PRO A 68 -8.31 11.53 -3.80
CA PRO A 68 -8.72 10.15 -3.55
C PRO A 68 -8.18 9.22 -4.63
N VAL A 69 -7.31 8.28 -4.25
CA VAL A 69 -6.69 7.32 -5.18
C VAL A 69 -7.25 5.90 -5.02
N TYR A 70 -7.72 5.55 -3.82
CA TYR A 70 -8.47 4.32 -3.55
C TYR A 70 -9.81 4.70 -2.93
N THR A 71 -10.89 4.18 -3.50
CA THR A 71 -12.28 4.54 -3.16
C THR A 71 -13.19 3.32 -3.39
N PRO A 72 -14.38 3.25 -2.77
CA PRO A 72 -15.37 2.23 -3.09
C PRO A 72 -15.75 2.19 -4.58
N GLU A 73 -15.74 3.34 -5.27
CA GLU A 73 -16.15 3.45 -6.67
C GLU A 73 -15.10 2.89 -7.64
N ASN A 74 -13.81 2.96 -7.29
CA ASN A 74 -12.72 2.50 -8.15
C ASN A 74 -12.07 1.18 -7.70
N ARG A 75 -12.47 0.62 -6.54
CA ARG A 75 -11.87 -0.59 -5.97
C ARG A 75 -11.85 -1.78 -6.91
N ASP A 76 -12.96 -2.02 -7.63
CA ASP A 76 -13.10 -3.21 -8.48
C ASP A 76 -12.18 -3.12 -9.68
N LYS A 77 -12.07 -1.91 -10.26
CA LYS A 77 -11.11 -1.62 -11.33
C LYS A 77 -9.67 -1.84 -10.87
N LEU A 78 -9.30 -1.34 -9.68
CA LEU A 78 -7.96 -1.52 -9.12
C LEU A 78 -7.68 -3.00 -8.81
N TRP A 79 -8.69 -3.74 -8.35
CA TRP A 79 -8.57 -5.17 -8.12
C TRP A 79 -8.31 -5.94 -9.42
N SER A 80 -9.06 -5.65 -10.49
CA SER A 80 -8.80 -6.25 -11.80
C SER A 80 -7.39 -5.94 -12.32
N LEU A 81 -6.88 -4.74 -12.08
CA LEU A 81 -5.49 -4.40 -12.43
C LEU A 81 -4.48 -5.20 -11.60
N ALA A 82 -4.69 -5.33 -10.29
CA ALA A 82 -3.83 -6.13 -9.43
C ALA A 82 -3.82 -7.61 -9.83
N GLU A 83 -4.98 -8.16 -10.20
CA GLU A 83 -5.10 -9.53 -10.69
C GLU A 83 -4.35 -9.71 -12.01
N GLN A 84 -4.48 -8.77 -12.95
CA GLN A 84 -3.70 -8.79 -14.20
C GLN A 84 -2.19 -8.74 -13.92
N SER A 85 -1.74 -7.88 -13.00
CA SER A 85 -0.33 -7.81 -12.61
C SER A 85 0.16 -9.11 -11.96
N ALA A 86 -0.67 -9.76 -11.15
CA ALA A 86 -0.33 -11.06 -10.56
C ALA A 86 -0.23 -12.16 -11.62
N GLN A 87 -1.12 -12.16 -12.61
CA GLN A 87 -1.05 -13.09 -13.74
C GLN A 87 0.19 -12.86 -14.60
N GLU A 88 0.56 -11.60 -14.84
CA GLU A 88 1.80 -11.26 -15.55
C GLU A 88 3.05 -11.70 -14.78
N LEU A 89 3.07 -11.50 -13.46
CA LEU A 89 4.15 -11.98 -12.60
C LEU A 89 4.27 -13.51 -12.66
N ASN A 90 3.16 -14.24 -12.56
CA ASN A 90 3.18 -15.70 -12.61
C ASN A 90 3.72 -16.19 -13.96
N ARG A 91 3.31 -15.57 -15.07
CA ARG A 91 3.85 -15.88 -16.40
C ARG A 91 5.36 -15.66 -16.45
N PHE A 92 5.84 -14.54 -15.94
CA PHE A 92 7.27 -14.24 -15.89
C PHE A 92 8.05 -15.26 -15.05
N LEU A 93 7.49 -15.70 -13.91
CA LEU A 93 8.10 -16.75 -13.08
C LEU A 93 8.15 -18.11 -13.80
N GLU A 94 7.14 -18.46 -14.60
CA GLU A 94 7.15 -19.67 -15.42
C GLU A 94 8.23 -19.62 -16.52
N GLU A 95 8.49 -18.44 -17.10
CA GLU A 95 9.53 -18.24 -18.12
C GLU A 95 10.96 -18.41 -17.57
N ILE A 96 11.21 -17.97 -16.34
CA ILE A 96 12.51 -18.12 -15.68
C ILE A 96 12.77 -19.58 -15.28
N GLY A 97 11.71 -20.34 -15.00
CA GLY A 97 11.82 -21.70 -14.48
C GLY A 97 12.29 -21.76 -13.02
N PRO A 98 12.22 -22.94 -12.38
CA PRO A 98 12.55 -23.10 -10.96
C PRO A 98 14.06 -23.05 -10.70
N GLY A 99 14.48 -22.20 -9.76
CA GLY A 99 15.85 -22.20 -9.23
C GLY A 99 16.86 -21.33 -9.99
N GLU A 100 16.43 -20.63 -11.04
CA GLU A 100 17.21 -19.56 -11.66
C GLU A 100 16.76 -18.21 -11.09
N ASP A 101 17.70 -17.39 -10.63
CA ASP A 101 17.40 -15.98 -10.37
C ASP A 101 17.19 -15.29 -11.73
N PRO A 102 16.10 -14.52 -11.93
CA PRO A 102 15.97 -13.73 -13.14
C PRO A 102 17.19 -12.84 -13.30
N THR A 103 17.78 -12.86 -14.50
CA THR A 103 18.75 -11.83 -14.85
C THR A 103 18.03 -10.48 -14.76
N PRO A 104 18.45 -9.57 -13.88
CA PRO A 104 17.74 -8.32 -13.70
C PRO A 104 17.71 -7.58 -15.04
N PRO A 105 16.55 -7.04 -15.47
CA PRO A 105 16.48 -6.31 -16.71
C PRO A 105 17.49 -5.16 -16.65
N CYS A 106 18.38 -5.08 -17.64
CA CYS A 106 19.34 -3.99 -17.70
C CYS A 106 18.61 -2.64 -17.68
N SER A 107 19.09 -1.73 -16.82
CA SER A 107 18.54 -0.39 -16.67
C SER A 107 19.66 0.65 -16.80
N PRO A 108 19.54 1.64 -17.71
CA PRO A 108 18.40 1.88 -18.60
C PRO A 108 18.37 0.92 -19.79
N ARG A 109 17.15 0.56 -20.24
CA ARG A 109 16.90 -0.32 -21.40
C ARG A 109 17.61 0.14 -22.68
N SER A 110 17.98 1.43 -22.78
CA SER A 110 18.70 2.02 -23.91
C SER A 110 20.13 1.51 -24.10
N VAL A 111 20.69 0.79 -23.12
CA VAL A 111 22.09 0.30 -23.13
C VAL A 111 22.15 -1.20 -23.43
N CYS A 112 21.01 -1.88 -23.54
CA CYS A 112 20.95 -3.31 -23.86
C CYS A 112 21.29 -3.52 -25.33
N LYS A 113 22.37 -4.24 -25.63
CA LYS A 113 22.54 -4.84 -26.97
C LYS A 113 21.52 -5.96 -27.12
N ALA A 114 20.85 -6.03 -28.27
CA ALA A 114 20.10 -7.21 -28.68
C ALA A 114 21.10 -8.36 -28.81
N GLY A 115 21.05 -9.30 -27.87
CA GLY A 115 21.70 -10.60 -27.95
C GLY A 115 20.77 -11.58 -28.63
#